data_AF-A0A9E5NYN7-F1
#
_entry.id   AF-A0A9E5NYN7-F1
#
_cell.length_a   1.000
_cell.length_b   1.000
_cell.length_c   1.000
_cell.angle_alpha   90.00
_cell.angle_beta   90.00
_cell.angle_gamma   90.00
#
_symmetry.space_group_name_H-M   'P 1'
#
loop_
_entity.id
_entity.type
_entity.pdbx_description
1 polymer ?
#
loop_
_entity_poly.entity_id
_entity_poly.type
_entity_poly.pdbx_seq_one_letter_code
_entity_poly.pdbx_strand_id
1 'polypeptide(L)'
;DGKHLPDYFVQNLIRAKGKNRIILVTDAMAAAAAPIGRYTLGDLEVEVGEERVVRLPGTPYLAGSALTLDEAVSNCAHFARISLASAVKMVTVNPAKLFVEIGGVLEPDE
;
A
#
# COMPACT_ATOMS: atom_id res chain seq x y z
N ASP A 1 -2.55 -0.13 -5.00
CA ASP A 1 -3.05 1.02 -5.78
C ASP A 1 -3.72 0.62 -7.10
N GLY A 2 -3.62 -0.64 -7.54
CA GLY A 2 -4.13 -1.04 -8.86
C GLY A 2 -3.27 -0.54 -10.02
N LYS A 3 -2.05 -0.07 -9.74
CA LYS A 3 -1.09 0.47 -10.73
C LYS A 3 0.20 -0.34 -10.73
N HIS A 4 0.76 -0.62 -9.55
CA HIS A 4 1.93 -1.48 -9.41
C HIS A 4 1.62 -2.93 -9.72
N LEU A 5 0.43 -3.40 -9.31
CA LEU A 5 -0.05 -4.75 -9.54
C LEU A 5 -1.52 -4.69 -9.97
N PRO A 6 -1.93 -5.47 -10.99
CA PRO A 6 -3.33 -5.59 -11.36
C PRO A 6 -4.10 -6.41 -10.32
N ASP A 7 -5.41 -6.20 -10.23
CA ASP A 7 -6.31 -6.79 -9.23
C ASP A 7 -6.20 -8.32 -9.14
N TYR A 8 -6.16 -8.99 -10.30
CA TYR A 8 -6.06 -10.46 -10.36
C TYR A 8 -4.75 -10.97 -9.75
N PHE A 9 -3.67 -10.20 -9.82
CA PHE A 9 -2.40 -10.59 -9.24
C PHE A 9 -2.48 -10.55 -7.72
N VAL A 10 -3.09 -9.49 -7.16
CA VAL A 10 -3.33 -9.37 -5.71
C VAL A 10 -4.18 -10.54 -5.20
N GLN A 11 -5.24 -10.89 -5.92
CA GLN A 11 -6.08 -12.04 -5.59
C GLN A 11 -5.29 -13.36 -5.59
N ASN A 12 -4.47 -13.60 -6.62
CA ASN A 12 -3.65 -14.80 -6.74
C ASN A 12 -2.59 -14.88 -5.63
N LEU A 13 -1.96 -13.75 -5.28
CA LEU A 13 -0.97 -13.69 -4.22
C LEU A 13 -1.58 -14.06 -2.86
N ILE A 14 -2.77 -13.53 -2.55
CA ILE A 14 -3.49 -13.84 -1.31
C ILE A 14 -3.88 -15.31 -1.22
N ARG A 15 -4.30 -15.92 -2.33
CA ARG A 15 -4.59 -17.36 -2.40
C ARG A 15 -3.33 -18.20 -2.20
N ALA A 16 -2.21 -17.81 -2.82
CA ALA A 16 -0.96 -18.57 -2.78
C ALA A 16 -0.23 -18.47 -1.43
N LYS A 17 -0.13 -17.26 -0.84
CA LYS A 17 0.61 -17.03 0.41
C LYS A 17 -0.22 -17.26 1.66
N GLY A 18 -1.54 -17.14 1.54
CA GLY A 18 -2.45 -17.08 2.67
C GLY A 18 -2.44 -15.71 3.35
N LYS A 19 -3.60 -15.33 3.91
CA LYS A 19 -3.85 -13.99 4.46
C LYS A 19 -2.92 -13.58 5.62
N ASN A 20 -2.36 -14.56 6.33
CA ASN A 20 -1.51 -14.34 7.50
C ASN A 20 -0.03 -14.06 7.16
N ARG A 21 0.33 -14.13 5.88
CA ARG A 21 1.71 -13.97 5.39
C ARG A 21 1.85 -12.83 4.37
N ILE A 22 0.91 -11.89 4.39
CA ILE A 22 0.89 -10.72 3.51
C ILE A 22 0.86 -9.48 4.38
N ILE A 23 1.76 -8.55 4.06
CA ILE A 23 1.81 -7.22 4.63
C ILE A 23 1.51 -6.26 3.47
N LEU A 24 0.50 -5.40 3.63
CA LEU A 24 0.27 -4.34 2.65
C LEU A 24 1.19 -3.17 3.01
N VAL A 25 1.83 -2.62 1.99
CA VAL A 25 2.65 -1.40 2.09
C VAL A 25 2.09 -0.38 1.12
N THR A 26 2.21 0.90 1.48
CA THR A 26 1.86 1.97 0.55
C THR A 26 2.95 2.19 -0.48
N ASP A 27 4.22 2.02 -0.08
CA ASP A 27 5.36 2.54 -0.83
C ASP A 27 5.15 4.03 -1.19
N ALA A 28 4.54 4.76 -0.25
CA ALA A 28 4.14 6.15 -0.43
C ALA A 28 5.36 7.07 -0.52
N MET A 29 5.35 7.96 -1.50
CA MET A 29 6.34 9.04 -1.65
C MET A 29 5.83 10.35 -1.03
N ALA A 30 6.65 11.40 -1.01
CA ALA A 30 6.20 12.76 -0.64
C ALA A 30 4.98 13.24 -1.47
N ALA A 31 4.84 12.67 -2.66
CA ALA A 31 3.71 12.79 -3.56
C ALA A 31 2.38 12.18 -3.04
N ALA A 32 2.42 11.26 -2.08
CA ALA A 32 1.21 10.63 -1.55
C ALA A 32 0.37 11.69 -0.82
N ALA A 33 -0.83 11.93 -1.35
CA ALA A 33 -1.76 13.01 -0.99
C ALA A 33 -1.33 14.45 -1.36
N ALA A 34 -0.27 14.62 -2.16
CA ALA A 34 0.10 15.92 -2.72
C ALA A 34 -0.71 16.23 -4.01
N PRO A 35 -0.83 17.51 -4.41
CA PRO A 35 -1.35 17.88 -5.72
C PRO A 35 -0.57 17.26 -6.89
N ILE A 36 -1.08 17.42 -8.11
CA ILE A 36 -0.34 17.09 -9.34
C ILE A 36 0.88 18.01 -9.42
N GLY A 37 2.04 17.46 -9.77
CA GLY A 37 3.26 18.26 -9.89
C GLY A 37 4.54 17.46 -9.73
N ARG A 38 5.65 18.20 -9.58
CA ARG A 38 6.99 17.66 -9.36
C ARG A 38 7.40 17.84 -7.91
N TYR A 39 8.05 16.82 -7.37
CA TYR A 39 8.47 16.76 -5.97
C TYR A 39 9.89 16.21 -5.88
N THR A 40 10.59 16.62 -4.82
CA THR A 40 11.94 16.13 -4.54
C THR A 40 11.95 15.46 -3.18
N LEU A 41 12.46 14.22 -3.12
CA LEU A 41 12.70 13.48 -1.89
C LEU A 41 14.18 13.14 -1.79
N GLY A 42 14.93 13.93 -1.01
CA GLY A 42 16.39 13.87 -1.02
C GLY A 42 16.94 14.27 -2.38
N ASP A 43 17.70 13.39 -3.02
CA ASP A 43 18.24 13.61 -4.38
C ASP A 43 17.32 13.07 -5.50
N LEU A 44 16.18 12.47 -5.14
CA LEU A 44 15.25 11.87 -6.10
C LEU A 44 14.17 12.87 -6.51
N GLU A 45 14.06 13.16 -7.81
CA GLU A 45 12.94 13.89 -8.40
C GLU A 45 11.84 12.91 -8.85
N VAL A 46 10.59 13.22 -8.53
CA VAL A 46 9.41 12.46 -8.95
C VAL A 46 8.33 13.37 -9.51
N GLU A 47 7.49 12.83 -10.38
CA GLU A 47 6.34 13.51 -10.98
C GLU A 47 5.04 12.75 -10.65
N VAL A 48 4.01 13.48 -10.24
CA VAL A 48 2.66 12.97 -9.98
C VAL A 48 1.75 13.43 -11.11
N GLY A 49 1.25 12.48 -11.90
CA GLY A 49 0.29 12.73 -12.96
C GLY A 49 -1.16 12.82 -12.45
N GLU A 50 -2.08 13.16 -13.35
CA GLU A 50 -3.53 13.24 -13.08
C GLU A 50 -4.12 11.93 -12.55
N GLU A 51 -3.57 10.80 -12.99
CA GLU A 51 -3.97 9.47 -12.56
C GLU A 51 -3.46 9.09 -11.16
N ARG A 52 -2.83 10.04 -10.44
CA ARG A 52 -2.20 9.85 -9.12
C ARG A 52 -1.15 8.73 -9.12
N VAL A 53 -0.40 8.63 -10.21
CA VAL A 53 0.73 7.71 -10.34
C VAL A 53 2.02 8.50 -10.23
N VAL A 54 2.93 8.02 -9.38
CA VAL A 54 4.24 8.62 -9.17
C VAL A 54 5.25 7.98 -10.11
N ARG A 55 5.97 8.81 -10.88
CA ARG A 55 6.96 8.36 -11.87
C ARG A 55 8.26 9.12 -11.79
N LEU A 56 9.30 8.53 -12.37
CA LEU A 56 10.51 9.28 -12.71
C LEU A 56 10.17 10.27 -13.84
N PRO A 57 10.50 11.57 -13.68
CA PRO A 57 10.11 12.61 -14.63
C PRO A 57 10.49 12.29 -16.07
N GLY A 58 9.53 12.45 -16.99
CA GLY A 58 9.74 12.20 -18.42
C GLY A 58 9.84 10.72 -18.82
N THR A 59 9.54 9.78 -17.92
CA THR A 59 9.59 8.33 -18.20
C THR A 59 8.28 7.64 -17.80
N PRO A 60 8.02 6.41 -18.31
CA PRO A 60 6.89 5.61 -17.86
C PRO A 60 7.15 4.87 -16.53
N TYR A 61 8.35 4.98 -15.96
CA TYR A 61 8.78 4.17 -14.82
C TYR A 61 8.19 4.68 -13.51
N LEU A 62 7.59 3.77 -12.74
CA LEU A 62 7.05 4.04 -11.42
C LEU A 62 8.18 4.40 -10.45
N ALA A 63 7.93 5.35 -9.57
CA ALA A 63 8.87 5.82 -8.55
C ALA A 63 8.16 5.92 -7.20
N GLY A 64 7.77 4.77 -6.65
CA GLY A 64 6.87 4.67 -5.49
C GLY A 64 5.41 4.97 -5.85
N SER A 65 4.58 5.28 -4.86
CA SER A 65 3.14 5.43 -5.04
C SER A 65 2.57 6.70 -4.37
N ALA A 66 1.36 7.08 -4.79
CA ALA A 66 0.54 8.08 -4.11
C ALA A 66 -0.58 7.44 -3.27
N LEU A 67 -0.45 6.15 -2.95
CA LEU A 67 -1.45 5.34 -2.24
C LEU A 67 -1.47 5.69 -0.76
N THR A 68 -2.67 5.90 -0.20
CA THR A 68 -2.83 5.96 1.25
C THR A 68 -3.12 4.57 1.83
N LEU A 69 -2.86 4.37 3.14
CA LEU A 69 -2.98 3.03 3.74
C LEU A 69 -4.45 2.56 3.82
N ASP A 70 -5.40 3.48 4.00
CA ASP A 70 -6.83 3.21 3.96
C ASP A 70 -7.30 2.80 2.55
N GLU A 71 -6.82 3.48 1.51
CA GLU A 71 -7.02 3.06 0.11
C GLU A 71 -6.42 1.67 -0.14
N ALA A 72 -5.24 1.37 0.41
CA ALA A 72 -4.61 0.05 0.28
C ALA A 72 -5.48 -1.06 0.88
N VAL A 73 -6.04 -0.82 2.08
CA VAL A 73 -6.96 -1.75 2.75
C VAL A 73 -8.24 -1.93 1.94
N SER A 74 -8.86 -0.84 1.49
CA SER A 74 -10.08 -0.89 0.69
C SER A 74 -9.85 -1.63 -0.63
N ASN A 75 -8.81 -1.28 -1.37
CA ASN A 75 -8.44 -1.93 -2.64
C ASN A 75 -8.20 -3.43 -2.45
N CYS A 76 -7.43 -3.81 -1.42
CA CYS A 76 -7.15 -5.22 -1.15
C CYS A 76 -8.43 -6.03 -0.88
N ALA A 77 -9.34 -5.49 -0.07
CA ALA A 77 -10.63 -6.13 0.22
C ALA A 77 -11.45 -6.35 -1.06
N HIS A 78 -11.52 -5.33 -1.93
CA HIS A 78 -12.25 -5.40 -3.20
C HIS A 78 -11.59 -6.35 -4.22
N PHE A 79 -10.30 -6.16 -4.51
CA PHE A 79 -9.58 -6.94 -5.52
C PHE A 79 -9.54 -8.43 -5.19
N ALA A 80 -9.24 -8.75 -3.93
CA ALA A 80 -9.10 -10.13 -3.49
C ALA A 80 -10.40 -10.78 -3.02
N ARG A 81 -11.49 -10.00 -2.92
CA ARG A 81 -12.80 -10.42 -2.40
C ARG A 81 -12.69 -11.04 -1.00
N ILE A 82 -11.99 -10.34 -0.11
CA ILE A 82 -11.82 -10.74 1.29
C ILE A 82 -12.54 -9.74 2.21
N SER A 83 -12.83 -10.15 3.44
CA SER A 83 -13.43 -9.23 4.41
C SER A 83 -12.49 -8.06 4.72
N LEU A 84 -13.08 -6.90 5.00
CA LEU A 84 -12.33 -5.72 5.46
C LEU A 84 -11.45 -6.07 6.67
N ALA A 85 -11.98 -6.83 7.63
CA ALA A 85 -11.21 -7.31 8.78
C ALA A 85 -9.99 -8.16 8.40
N SER A 86 -10.07 -8.95 7.31
CA SER A 86 -8.90 -9.69 6.81
C SER A 86 -7.85 -8.74 6.23
N ALA A 87 -8.27 -7.71 5.49
CA ALA A 87 -7.36 -6.72 4.91
C ALA A 87 -6.71 -5.85 6.00
N VAL A 88 -7.46 -5.44 7.03
CA VAL A 88 -6.94 -4.69 8.19
C VAL A 88 -5.82 -5.47 8.89
N LYS A 89 -5.99 -6.78 9.11
CA LYS A 89 -4.93 -7.63 9.69
C LYS A 89 -3.62 -7.59 8.87
N MET A 90 -3.69 -7.35 7.56
CA MET A 90 -2.50 -7.25 6.70
C MET A 90 -1.72 -5.94 6.89
N VAL A 91 -2.31 -4.92 7.53
CA VAL A 91 -1.63 -3.66 7.89
C VAL A 91 -1.40 -3.50 9.39
N THR A 92 -1.98 -4.37 10.22
CA THR A 92 -1.80 -4.32 11.69
C THR A 92 -1.12 -5.58 12.24
N VAL A 93 -1.85 -6.69 12.36
CA VAL A 93 -1.40 -7.93 13.02
C VAL A 93 -0.21 -8.57 12.30
N ASN A 94 -0.22 -8.57 10.97
CA ASN A 94 0.83 -9.22 10.19
C ASN A 94 2.19 -8.48 10.30
N PRO A 95 2.28 -7.15 10.13
CA PRO A 95 3.54 -6.44 10.37
C PRO A 95 3.96 -6.45 11.84
N ALA A 96 3.03 -6.40 12.81
CA ALA A 96 3.36 -6.49 14.23
C ALA A 96 4.13 -7.77 14.62
N LYS A 97 3.94 -8.88 13.89
CA LYS A 97 4.73 -10.11 14.11
C LYS A 97 6.22 -9.97 13.82
N LEU A 98 6.63 -8.94 13.07
CA LEU A 98 8.03 -8.67 12.74
C LEU A 98 8.71 -7.75 13.74
N PHE A 99 7.93 -6.98 14.51
CA PHE A 99 8.44 -5.92 15.40
C PHE A 99 7.79 -6.05 16.78
N VAL A 100 8.56 -6.52 17.76
CA VAL A 100 8.07 -6.84 19.11
C VAL A 100 7.52 -5.64 19.90
N GLU A 101 7.85 -4.42 19.49
CA GLU A 101 7.42 -3.18 20.16
C GLU A 101 6.14 -2.57 19.56
N ILE A 102 5.62 -3.13 18.46
CA ILE A 102 4.50 -2.57 17.72
C ILE A 102 3.24 -3.39 17.97
N GLY A 103 2.23 -2.76 18.58
CA GLY A 103 0.89 -3.33 18.71
C GLY A 103 0.17 -3.45 17.36
N GLY A 104 -0.80 -4.35 17.26
CA GLY A 104 -1.57 -4.56 16.02
C GLY A 104 -3.00 -5.03 16.24
N VAL A 105 -3.45 -5.04 17.49
CA VAL A 105 -4.74 -5.54 17.95
C VAL A 105 -5.35 -4.49 18.87
N LEU A 106 -6.67 -4.35 18.82
CA LEU A 106 -7.41 -3.59 19.83
C LEU A 106 -7.84 -4.58 20.91
N GLU A 107 -7.26 -4.45 22.09
CA GLU A 107 -7.56 -5.26 23.28
C GLU A 107 -7.64 -4.33 24.51
N PRO A 108 -8.41 -4.69 25.55
CA PRO A 108 -8.46 -3.89 26.77
C PRO A 108 -7.08 -3.74 27.41
N ASP A 109 -6.79 -2.57 27.97
CA ASP A 109 -5.63 -2.38 28.84
C ASP A 109 -5.78 -3.24 30.11
N GLU A 110 -4.68 -3.78 30.63
CA GLU A 110 -4.65 -4.50 31.93
C GLU A 110 -4.97 -3.59 33.12
#